data_AF-A0A734FHF7-F1
#
_entry.id   AF-A0A734FHF7-F1
#
_cell.length_a   1.000
_cell.length_b   1.000
_cell.length_c   1.000
_cell.angle_alpha   90.00
_cell.angle_beta   90.00
_cell.angle_gamma   90.00
#
_symmetry.space_group_name_H-M   'P 1'
#
loop_
_entity.id
_entity.type
_entity.pdbx_description
1 polymer ?
#
loop_
_entity_poly.entity_id
_entity_poly.type
_entity_poly.pdbx_seq_one_letter_code
_entity_poly.pdbx_strand_id
1 'polypeptide(L)'
;MKVHRIVFLTVLTFFLTACDVDLYRSLPEDEANQMLALLMQHHIDAEKKQEEDGVTLRVEQSQFINAVELLRLNGYPHRQFTTADKMFPANQLVVSPQEEQQKINFLKEQRIEGMLSQMEGVINAKVT
;
A
#
# COMPACT_ATOMS: atom_id res chain seq x y z
N MET A 1 35.25 -36.68 -10.70
CA MET A 1 35.08 -35.72 -9.58
C MET A 1 35.09 -34.25 -10.01
N LYS A 2 36.04 -33.76 -10.83
CA LYS A 2 36.06 -32.35 -11.28
C LYS A 2 34.84 -31.94 -12.13
N VAL A 3 34.39 -32.81 -13.04
CA VAL A 3 33.22 -32.54 -13.90
C VAL A 3 31.92 -32.45 -13.10
N HIS A 4 31.70 -33.34 -12.12
CA HIS A 4 30.54 -33.23 -11.22
C HIS A 4 30.56 -31.97 -10.36
N ARG A 5 31.75 -31.53 -9.91
CA ARG A 5 31.87 -30.24 -9.21
C ARG A 5 31.49 -29.06 -10.10
N ILE A 6 31.92 -29.07 -11.37
CA ILE A 6 31.59 -28.00 -12.31
C ILE A 6 30.08 -28.01 -12.62
N VAL A 7 29.49 -29.17 -12.92
CA VAL A 7 28.04 -29.30 -13.15
C VAL A 7 27.23 -28.85 -11.94
N PHE A 8 27.64 -29.23 -10.73
CA PHE A 8 26.98 -28.81 -9.49
C PHE A 8 27.07 -27.29 -9.30
N LEU A 9 28.22 -26.68 -9.60
CA LEU A 9 28.41 -25.23 -9.51
C LEU A 9 27.54 -24.48 -10.54
N THR A 10 27.42 -25.01 -11.76
CA THR A 10 26.61 -24.41 -12.84
C THR A 10 25.10 -24.52 -12.56
N VAL A 11 24.64 -25.65 -12.02
CA VAL A 11 23.25 -25.83 -11.59
C VAL A 11 22.95 -24.88 -10.42
N LEU A 12 23.85 -24.75 -9.45
CA LEU A 12 23.69 -23.85 -8.32
C LEU A 12 23.56 -22.39 -8.77
N THR A 13 24.35 -21.93 -9.75
CA THR A 13 24.24 -20.57 -10.29
C THR A 13 22.91 -20.29 -11.00
N PHE A 14 22.26 -21.31 -11.55
CA PHE A 14 20.96 -21.15 -12.21
C PHE A 14 19.80 -21.01 -11.22
N PHE A 15 19.95 -21.53 -9.99
CA PHE A 15 18.95 -21.37 -8.92
C PHE A 15 18.97 -19.98 -8.27
N LEU A 16 19.96 -19.11 -8.57
CA LEU A 16 20.11 -17.80 -7.93
C LEU A 16 19.47 -16.64 -8.71
N THR A 17 18.79 -16.88 -9.84
CA THR A 17 18.14 -15.79 -10.59
C THR A 17 16.74 -15.49 -10.02
N ALA A 18 16.68 -14.89 -8.83
CA ALA A 18 15.47 -14.20 -8.38
C ALA A 18 15.43 -12.85 -9.08
N CYS A 19 14.41 -12.61 -9.90
CA CYS A 19 14.16 -11.30 -10.49
C CYS A 19 13.11 -10.60 -9.64
N ASP A 20 13.56 -9.65 -8.83
CA ASP A 20 12.66 -8.84 -7.99
C ASP A 20 12.04 -7.71 -8.80
N VAL A 21 10.72 -7.62 -8.73
CA VAL A 21 9.91 -6.58 -9.36
C VAL A 21 9.34 -5.65 -8.29
N ASP A 22 9.22 -4.37 -8.65
CA ASP A 22 8.66 -3.38 -7.73
C ASP A 22 7.14 -3.57 -7.63
N LEU A 23 6.65 -3.75 -6.41
CA LEU A 23 5.23 -3.93 -6.10
C LEU A 23 4.53 -2.58 -5.90
N TYR A 24 5.10 -1.74 -5.03
CA TYR A 24 4.66 -0.37 -4.74
C TYR A 24 5.87 0.52 -4.45
N ARG A 25 5.76 1.81 -4.79
CA ARG A 25 6.80 2.83 -4.57
C ARG A 25 6.24 3.99 -3.75
N SER A 26 7.15 4.72 -3.10
CA SER A 26 6.82 5.94 -2.34
C SER A 26 5.76 5.72 -1.26
N LEU A 27 5.80 4.56 -0.60
CA LEU A 27 4.92 4.26 0.54
C LEU A 27 5.43 4.95 1.81
N PRO A 28 4.53 5.38 2.71
CA PRO A 28 4.93 5.77 4.05
C PRO A 28 5.41 4.53 4.83
N GLU A 29 6.33 4.73 5.77
CA GLU A 29 7.05 3.62 6.39
C GLU A 29 6.15 2.71 7.25
N ASP A 30 5.17 3.29 7.93
CA ASP A 30 4.18 2.55 8.71
C ASP A 30 3.34 1.62 7.83
N GLU A 31 2.85 2.12 6.70
CA GLU A 31 2.08 1.33 5.74
C GLU A 31 2.94 0.24 5.09
N ALA A 32 4.15 0.57 4.66
CA ALA A 32 5.08 -0.39 4.07
C ALA A 32 5.41 -1.53 5.05
N ASN A 33 5.57 -1.23 6.34
CA ASN A 33 5.81 -2.25 7.37
C ASN A 33 4.61 -3.18 7.55
N GLN A 34 3.38 -2.66 7.51
CA GLN A 34 2.19 -3.49 7.62
C GLN A 34 2.00 -4.39 6.39
N MET A 35 2.19 -3.83 5.18
CA MET A 35 2.14 -4.60 3.94
C MET A 35 3.20 -5.71 3.93
N LEU A 36 4.43 -5.38 4.36
CA LEU A 36 5.52 -6.36 4.49
C LEU A 36 5.16 -7.49 5.47
N ALA A 37 4.64 -7.14 6.65
CA ALA A 37 4.24 -8.13 7.65
C ALA A 37 3.18 -9.10 7.11
N LEU A 38 2.20 -8.59 6.35
CA LEU A 38 1.17 -9.40 5.72
C LEU A 38 1.74 -10.33 4.64
N LEU A 39 2.63 -9.82 3.78
CA LEU A 39 3.30 -10.64 2.76
C LEU A 39 4.13 -11.76 3.39
N MET A 40 4.90 -11.45 4.43
CA MET A 40 5.70 -12.43 5.18
C MET A 40 4.83 -13.50 5.85
N GLN A 41 3.69 -13.11 6.43
CA GLN A 41 2.75 -14.05 7.06
C GLN A 41 2.18 -15.07 6.05
N HIS A 42 2.08 -14.68 4.78
CA HIS A 42 1.60 -15.52 3.69
C HIS A 42 2.74 -16.17 2.88
N HIS A 43 3.97 -16.18 3.41
CA HIS A 43 5.15 -16.77 2.76
C HIS A 43 5.46 -16.17 1.37
N ILE A 44 5.16 -14.88 1.20
CA ILE A 44 5.55 -14.11 0.03
C ILE A 44 6.83 -13.37 0.38
N ASP A 45 7.90 -13.68 -0.36
CA ASP A 45 9.20 -13.04 -0.19
C ASP A 45 9.14 -11.62 -0.74
N ALA A 46 9.20 -10.66 0.19
CA ALA A 46 9.13 -9.25 -0.09
C ALA A 46 10.31 -8.51 0.54
N GLU A 47 10.95 -7.63 -0.23
CA GLU A 47 12.06 -6.79 0.21
C GLU A 47 11.60 -5.34 0.38
N LYS A 48 11.97 -4.74 1.50
CA LYS A 48 11.77 -3.31 1.77
C LYS A 48 13.04 -2.54 1.38
N LYS A 49 12.91 -1.62 0.43
CA LYS A 49 13.98 -0.72 0.00
C LYS A 49 13.65 0.72 0.35
N GLN A 50 14.55 1.38 1.08
CA GLN A 50 14.43 2.81 1.38
C GLN A 50 14.85 3.64 0.17
N GLU A 51 14.01 4.59 -0.23
CA GLU A 51 14.27 5.56 -1.29
C GLU A 51 14.04 6.99 -0.76
N GLU A 52 14.43 8.02 -1.53
CA GLU A 52 14.35 9.43 -1.09
C GLU A 52 12.90 9.88 -0.88
N ASP A 53 11.98 9.41 -1.73
CA ASP A 53 10.55 9.77 -1.73
C ASP A 53 9.68 8.82 -0.89
N GLY A 54 10.29 7.91 -0.11
CA GLY A 54 9.59 6.96 0.75
C GLY A 54 10.12 5.53 0.62
N VAL A 55 9.26 4.56 0.90
CA VAL A 55 9.62 3.14 0.90
C VAL A 55 9.10 2.44 -0.36
N THR A 56 9.94 1.63 -0.97
CA THR A 56 9.60 0.78 -2.12
C THR A 56 9.58 -0.68 -1.67
N LEU A 57 8.47 -1.37 -1.93
CA LEU A 57 8.34 -2.82 -1.69
C LEU A 57 8.57 -3.57 -2.99
N ARG A 58 9.40 -4.60 -2.94
CA ARG A 58 9.75 -5.45 -4.09
C ARG A 58 9.42 -6.89 -3.76
N VAL A 59 9.00 -7.66 -4.75
CA VAL A 59 8.66 -9.10 -4.59
C VAL A 59 9.23 -9.88 -5.76
N GLU A 60 9.38 -11.19 -5.58
CA GLU A 60 9.76 -12.06 -6.68
C GLU A 60 8.70 -12.00 -7.79
N GLN A 61 9.14 -11.94 -9.06
CA GLN A 61 8.22 -11.87 -10.21
C GLN A 61 7.19 -13.01 -10.24
N SER A 62 7.57 -14.20 -9.76
CA SER A 62 6.68 -15.38 -9.68
C SER A 62 5.55 -15.20 -8.67
N GLN A 63 5.75 -14.39 -7.64
CA GLN A 63 4.81 -14.16 -6.54
C GLN A 63 4.02 -12.85 -6.68
N PHE A 64 4.34 -12.02 -7.67
CA PHE A 64 3.74 -10.70 -7.87
C PHE A 64 2.20 -10.71 -7.87
N ILE A 65 1.58 -11.63 -8.62
CA ILE A 65 0.11 -11.71 -8.72
C ILE A 65 -0.51 -12.02 -7.36
N ASN A 66 0.05 -12.99 -6.64
CA ASN A 66 -0.42 -13.37 -5.31
C ASN A 66 -0.23 -12.22 -4.30
N ALA A 67 0.89 -11.50 -4.38
CA ALA A 67 1.18 -10.35 -3.54
C ALA A 67 0.15 -9.24 -3.74
N VAL A 68 -0.12 -8.87 -5.00
CA VAL A 68 -1.13 -7.84 -5.34
C VAL A 68 -2.52 -8.27 -4.88
N GLU A 69 -2.90 -9.52 -5.12
CA GLU A 69 -4.22 -10.02 -4.73
C GLU A 69 -4.40 -10.03 -3.21
N LEU A 70 -3.41 -10.52 -2.46
CA LEU A 70 -3.42 -10.54 -1.01
C LEU A 70 -3.57 -9.15 -0.42
N LEU A 71 -2.76 -8.19 -0.91
CA LEU A 71 -2.82 -6.80 -0.45
C LEU A 71 -4.18 -6.17 -0.75
N ARG A 72 -4.72 -6.39 -1.95
CA ARG A 72 -6.04 -5.89 -2.35
C ARG A 72 -7.16 -6.44 -1.46
N LEU A 73 -7.11 -7.73 -1.13
CA LEU A 73 -8.08 -8.38 -0.25
C LEU A 73 -8.03 -7.83 1.18
N ASN A 74 -6.88 -7.30 1.60
CA ASN A 74 -6.67 -6.69 2.90
C ASN A 74 -6.77 -5.15 2.88
N GLY A 75 -7.20 -4.54 1.78
CA GLY A 75 -7.47 -3.10 1.70
C GLY A 75 -6.24 -2.22 1.46
N TYR A 76 -5.10 -2.79 1.08
CA TYR A 76 -3.89 -2.05 0.75
C TYR A 76 -3.81 -1.63 -0.74
N PRO A 77 -3.10 -0.52 -1.04
CA PRO A 77 -2.68 0.50 -0.09
C PRO A 77 -3.91 1.24 0.47
N HIS A 78 -3.84 1.61 1.75
CA HIS A 78 -4.89 2.31 2.44
C HIS A 78 -5.18 3.63 1.73
N ARG A 79 -6.47 3.95 1.64
CA ARG A 79 -6.90 5.22 1.11
C ARG A 79 -6.50 6.33 2.07
N GLN A 80 -5.69 7.27 1.61
CA GLN A 80 -5.44 8.49 2.38
C GLN A 80 -6.71 9.34 2.38
N PHE A 81 -7.29 9.57 3.56
CA PHE A 81 -8.41 10.48 3.72
C PHE A 81 -7.93 11.91 3.49
N THR A 82 -8.54 12.61 2.54
CA THR A 82 -8.28 14.04 2.35
C THR A 82 -8.86 14.80 3.54
N THR A 83 -8.00 15.36 4.37
CA THR A 83 -8.42 16.19 5.50
C THR A 83 -9.22 17.40 4.98
N ALA A 84 -10.31 17.76 5.68
CA ALA A 84 -11.16 18.90 5.33
C ALA A 84 -10.37 20.21 5.18
N ASP A 85 -9.25 20.36 5.90
CA ASP A 85 -8.37 21.53 5.83
C ASP A 85 -7.67 21.70 4.47
N LYS A 86 -7.45 20.60 3.71
CA LYS A 86 -6.93 20.68 2.34
C LYS A 86 -7.99 21.15 1.33
N MET A 87 -9.26 20.81 1.55
CA MET A 87 -10.37 21.20 0.66
C MET A 87 -10.94 22.58 1.01
N PHE A 88 -10.87 23.01 2.28
CA PHE A 88 -11.41 24.27 2.77
C PHE A 88 -10.39 25.05 3.62
N PRO A 89 -9.37 25.67 3.00
CA PRO A 89 -8.33 26.42 3.70
C PRO A 89 -8.90 27.58 4.53
N ALA A 90 -8.52 27.67 5.81
CA ALA A 90 -9.04 28.68 6.77
C ALA A 90 -8.61 30.13 6.46
N ASN A 91 -7.69 30.32 5.51
CA ASN A 91 -7.11 31.58 5.07
C ASN A 91 -7.97 32.33 4.03
N GLN A 92 -9.20 31.87 3.75
CA GLN A 92 -10.17 32.64 2.98
C GLN A 92 -10.89 33.65 3.88
N LEU A 93 -10.67 34.94 3.61
CA LEU A 93 -11.17 36.08 4.40
C LEU A 93 -12.70 36.20 4.45
N VAL A 94 -13.43 35.51 3.58
CA VAL A 94 -14.89 35.46 3.57
C VAL A 94 -15.31 34.09 3.02
N VAL A 95 -16.04 33.30 3.82
CA VAL A 95 -16.69 32.07 3.38
C VAL A 95 -18.10 32.41 2.94
N SER A 96 -18.51 32.00 1.74
CA SER A 96 -19.90 32.16 1.31
C SER A 96 -20.81 31.15 2.04
N PRO A 97 -22.11 31.46 2.22
CA PRO A 97 -23.06 30.51 2.80
C PRO A 97 -23.12 29.17 2.07
N GLN A 98 -22.87 29.16 0.76
CA GLN A 98 -22.82 27.93 -0.04
C GLN A 98 -21.60 27.07 0.27
N GLU A 99 -20.42 27.69 0.42
CA GLU A 99 -19.18 26.98 0.78
C GLU A 99 -19.25 26.40 2.21
N GLU A 100 -19.86 27.12 3.15
CA GLU A 100 -20.07 26.61 4.52
C GLU A 100 -20.95 25.36 4.51
N GLN A 101 -22.05 25.37 3.73
CA GLN A 101 -22.92 24.20 3.60
C GLN A 101 -22.22 23.01 2.94
N GLN A 102 -21.37 23.25 1.92
CA GLN A 102 -20.56 22.21 1.29
C GLN A 102 -19.54 21.62 2.27
N LYS A 103 -18.88 22.46 3.07
CA LYS A 103 -17.97 22.01 4.13
C LYS A 103 -18.68 21.13 5.16
N ILE A 104 -19.86 21.53 5.61
CA ILE A 104 -20.67 20.74 6.55
C ILE A 104 -21.04 19.38 5.95
N ASN A 105 -21.44 19.32 4.69
CA ASN A 105 -21.80 18.07 4.02
C ASN A 105 -20.58 17.15 3.88
N PHE A 106 -19.45 17.69 3.41
CA PHE A 106 -18.19 16.95 3.32
C PHE A 106 -17.75 16.37 4.67
N LEU A 107 -17.82 17.15 5.75
CA LEU A 107 -17.49 16.67 7.10
C LEU A 107 -18.42 15.55 7.57
N LYS A 108 -19.71 15.61 7.21
CA LYS A 108 -20.66 14.53 7.50
C LYS A 108 -20.32 13.27 6.71
N GLU A 109 -20.04 13.39 5.41
CA GLU A 109 -19.63 12.28 4.54
C GLU A 109 -18.37 11.60 5.10
N GLN A 110 -17.33 12.37 5.44
CA GLN A 110 -16.11 11.84 6.04
C GLN A 110 -16.35 11.14 7.39
N ARG A 111 -17.24 11.70 8.23
CA ARG A 111 -17.60 11.06 9.50
C ARG A 111 -18.30 9.72 9.30
N ILE A 112 -19.21 9.63 8.33
CA ILE A 112 -19.92 8.39 8.03
C ILE A 112 -18.97 7.39 7.37
N GLU A 113 -18.12 7.79 6.42
CA GLU A 113 -17.05 6.95 5.86
C GLU A 113 -16.16 6.36 6.95
N GLY A 114 -15.73 7.19 7.91
CA GLY A 114 -14.93 6.74 9.05
C GLY A 114 -15.66 5.72 9.94
N MET A 115 -16.95 5.95 10.22
CA MET A 115 -17.76 5.00 11.00
C MET A 115 -17.94 3.66 10.27
N LEU A 116 -18.23 3.69 8.98
CA LEU A 116 -18.39 2.48 8.17
C LEU A 116 -17.08 1.71 8.05
N SER A 117 -15.96 2.41 7.90
CA SER A 117 -14.62 1.80 7.80
C SER A 117 -14.17 1.13 9.11
N GLN A 118 -14.76 1.47 10.25
CA GLN A 118 -14.50 0.83 11.54
C GLN A 118 -15.35 -0.43 11.78
N MET A 119 -16.33 -0.71 10.92
CA MET A 119 -17.17 -1.90 11.06
C MET A 119 -16.40 -3.16 10.65
N GLU A 120 -16.55 -4.23 11.43
CA GLU A 120 -15.90 -5.51 11.17
C GLU A 120 -16.29 -6.05 9.78
N GLY A 121 -15.29 -6.37 8.96
CA GLY A 121 -15.48 -6.86 7.58
C GLY A 121 -15.58 -5.78 6.49
N VAL A 122 -15.54 -4.49 6.84
CA VAL A 122 -15.51 -3.40 5.85
C VAL A 122 -14.08 -3.12 5.41
N ILE A 123 -13.74 -3.53 4.18
CA ILE A 123 -12.41 -3.32 3.58
C ILE A 123 -12.30 -1.89 3.00
N ASN A 124 -13.40 -1.36 2.46
CA ASN A 124 -13.45 -0.01 1.87
C ASN A 124 -14.90 0.52 1.91
N ALA A 125 -15.08 1.77 2.31
CA ALA A 125 -16.35 2.48 2.28
C ALA A 125 -16.19 3.83 1.57
N LYS A 126 -17.13 4.16 0.68
CA LYS A 126 -17.22 5.48 0.05
C LYS A 126 -18.62 6.06 0.22
N VAL A 127 -18.72 7.31 0.70
CA VAL A 127 -19.99 8.04 0.89
C VAL A 127 -19.96 9.35 0.10
N THR A 128 -21.05 9.69 -0.59
CA THR A 128 -21.19 10.90 -1.44
C THR A 128 -22.63 11.39 -1.39
#